data_AF-A0A2H0KM16-F1
#
_entry.id   AF-A0A2H0KM16-F1
#
_cell.length_a   1.000
_cell.length_b   1.000
_cell.length_c   1.000
_cell.angle_alpha   90.00
_cell.angle_beta   90.00
_cell.angle_gamma   90.00
#
_symmetry.space_group_name_H-M   'P 1'
#
loop_
_entity.id
_entity.type
_entity.pdbx_description
1 polymer ?
#
loop_
_entity_poly.entity_id
_entity_poly.type
_entity_poly.pdbx_seq_one_letter_code
_entity_poly.pdbx_strand_id
1 'polypeptide(L)'
;QVPKYKQTEYVAHEVLQMKPLINKDQVYERFLKANEWTFVFFPNAAEDFRGLKADFHKYQRKSAMNLWKSISNKIEQMLKSFQLLLIRKHKTTEIITDSQLWFFPEDYERKMQGLSQIKRADSR
;
A
#
# COMPACT_ATOMS: atom_id res chain seq x y z
N GLN A 1 -1.02 -5.37 3.84
CA GLN A 1 -1.32 -6.09 2.58
C GLN A 1 -2.45 -5.36 1.85
N VAL A 2 -2.38 -5.25 0.52
CA VAL A 2 -3.47 -4.74 -0.32
C VAL A 2 -4.64 -5.74 -0.36
N PRO A 3 -5.90 -5.30 -0.17
CA PRO A 3 -7.07 -6.17 -0.27
C PRO A 3 -7.19 -6.89 -1.61
N LYS A 4 -7.65 -8.15 -1.61
CA LYS A 4 -7.69 -9.01 -2.81
C LYS A 4 -8.44 -8.38 -4.01
N TYR A 5 -9.56 -7.71 -3.77
CA TYR A 5 -10.34 -7.07 -4.83
C TYR A 5 -9.67 -5.83 -5.46
N LYS A 6 -8.53 -5.38 -4.91
CA LYS A 6 -7.70 -4.30 -5.43
C LYS A 6 -6.36 -4.81 -5.98
N GLN A 7 -6.17 -6.12 -6.13
CA GLN A 7 -4.93 -6.69 -6.65
C GLN A 7 -4.93 -6.68 -8.19
N THR A 8 -4.80 -5.49 -8.76
CA THR A 8 -4.87 -5.25 -10.21
C THR A 8 -3.51 -4.80 -10.72
N GLU A 9 -3.26 -4.88 -12.03
CA GLU A 9 -1.99 -4.46 -12.64
C GLU A 9 -1.65 -3.00 -12.31
N TYR A 10 -2.67 -2.13 -12.35
CA TYR A 10 -2.55 -0.73 -11.95
C TYR A 10 -2.08 -0.59 -10.50
N VAL A 11 -2.74 -1.28 -9.56
CA VAL A 11 -2.35 -1.20 -8.15
C VAL A 11 -0.99 -1.85 -7.90
N ALA A 12 -0.62 -2.89 -8.65
CA ALA A 12 0.72 -3.48 -8.57
C ALA A 12 1.79 -2.45 -8.95
N HIS A 13 1.54 -1.67 -10.00
CA HIS A 13 2.42 -0.59 -10.42
C HIS A 13 2.55 0.48 -9.32
N GLU A 14 1.42 0.94 -8.77
CA GLU A 14 1.42 1.92 -7.66
C GLU A 14 2.20 1.40 -6.44
N VAL A 15 1.99 0.13 -6.07
CA VAL A 15 2.70 -0.51 -4.95
C VAL A 15 4.21 -0.48 -5.16
N LEU A 16 4.68 -0.81 -6.37
CA LEU A 16 6.11 -0.84 -6.69
C LEU A 16 6.74 0.56 -6.77
N GLN A 17 5.94 1.59 -7.10
CA GLN A 17 6.40 2.98 -7.18
C GLN A 17 6.41 3.73 -5.85
N MET A 18 5.89 3.12 -4.77
CA MET A 18 5.85 3.78 -3.47
C MET A 18 7.25 4.09 -2.93
N LYS A 19 7.39 5.29 -2.38
CA LYS A 19 8.60 5.73 -1.66
C LYS A 19 8.24 5.99 -0.19
N PRO A 20 8.69 5.14 0.75
CA PRO A 20 8.38 5.35 2.16
C PRO A 20 9.05 6.64 2.66
N LEU A 21 8.29 7.50 3.33
CA LEU A 21 8.85 8.70 3.96
C LEU A 21 9.80 8.34 5.11
N ILE A 22 9.45 7.30 5.87
CA ILE A 22 10.23 6.77 6.98
C ILE A 22 10.12 5.25 6.91
N ASN A 23 11.26 4.56 6.78
CA ASN A 23 11.30 3.10 6.80
C ASN A 23 11.72 2.56 8.18
N LYS A 24 10.84 2.67 9.17
CA LYS A 24 11.07 2.11 10.51
C LYS A 24 10.77 0.61 10.52
N ASP A 25 11.67 -0.14 11.15
CA ASP A 25 11.58 -1.60 11.25
C ASP A 25 11.37 -2.28 9.90
N GLN A 26 11.86 -1.72 8.78
CA GLN A 26 11.68 -2.32 7.45
C GLN A 26 10.20 -2.51 7.07
N VAL A 27 9.38 -1.50 7.35
CA VAL A 27 7.94 -1.51 7.06
C VAL A 27 7.64 -1.68 5.58
N TYR A 28 8.46 -1.09 4.70
CA TYR A 28 8.25 -1.16 3.27
C TYR A 28 8.56 -2.56 2.72
N GLU A 29 9.65 -3.17 3.18
CA GLU A 29 10.07 -4.53 2.84
C GLU A 29 8.99 -5.54 3.26
N ARG A 30 8.47 -5.41 4.50
CA ARG A 30 7.36 -6.24 4.97
C ARG A 30 6.10 -6.02 4.15
N PHE A 31 5.84 -4.79 3.74
CA PHE A 31 4.69 -4.47 2.89
C PHE A 31 4.82 -5.12 1.51
N LEU A 32 5.98 -5.01 0.85
CA LEU A 32 6.24 -5.66 -0.44
C LEU A 32 6.17 -7.18 -0.32
N LYS A 33 6.72 -7.77 0.76
CA LYS A 33 6.61 -9.21 1.03
C LYS A 33 5.16 -9.69 1.19
N ALA A 34 4.32 -8.89 1.83
CA ALA A 34 2.90 -9.19 1.94
C ALA A 34 2.11 -8.97 0.64
N ASN A 35 2.76 -8.43 -0.40
CA ASN A 35 2.18 -8.13 -1.70
C ASN A 35 3.01 -8.74 -2.85
N GLU A 36 3.62 -9.91 -2.65
CA GLU A 36 4.46 -10.57 -3.68
C GLU A 36 3.72 -10.87 -5.00
N TRP A 37 2.38 -10.87 -4.99
CA TRP A 37 1.56 -10.98 -6.19
C TRP A 37 1.85 -9.88 -7.24
N THR A 38 2.40 -8.73 -6.83
CA THR A 38 2.76 -7.65 -7.77
C THR A 38 3.83 -8.08 -8.77
N PHE A 39 4.72 -9.01 -8.39
CA PHE A 39 5.78 -9.53 -9.26
C PHE A 39 5.26 -10.52 -10.31
N VAL A 40 4.00 -10.97 -10.21
CA VAL A 40 3.33 -11.70 -11.30
C VAL A 40 3.12 -10.78 -12.51
N PHE A 41 2.78 -9.51 -12.26
CA PHE A 41 2.62 -8.50 -13.29
C PHE A 41 3.96 -7.91 -13.75
N PHE A 42 4.89 -7.69 -12.81
CA PHE A 42 6.18 -7.04 -13.07
C PHE A 42 7.37 -7.90 -12.60
N PRO A 43 7.72 -8.97 -13.31
CA PRO A 43 8.78 -9.89 -12.89
C PRO A 43 10.15 -9.23 -12.85
N ASN A 44 10.41 -8.24 -13.71
CA ASN A 44 11.69 -7.51 -13.73
C ASN A 44 11.94 -6.74 -12.42
N ALA A 45 10.88 -6.27 -11.74
CA ALA A 45 11.00 -5.60 -10.45
C ALA A 45 11.37 -6.56 -9.31
N ALA A 46 11.34 -7.89 -9.54
CA ALA A 46 11.68 -8.88 -8.53
C ALA A 46 13.18 -8.88 -8.21
N GLU A 47 14.05 -8.46 -9.14
CA GLU A 47 15.49 -8.39 -8.90
C GLU A 47 15.84 -7.32 -7.87
N ASP A 48 15.27 -6.12 -8.02
CA ASP A 48 15.40 -5.03 -7.03
C ASP A 48 14.89 -5.45 -5.65
N PHE A 49 13.77 -6.19 -5.61
CA PHE A 49 13.20 -6.70 -4.37
C PHE A 49 14.08 -7.76 -3.69
N ARG A 50 14.79 -8.59 -4.45
CA ARG A 50 15.74 -9.58 -3.89
C ARG A 50 16.90 -8.90 -3.17
N GLY A 51 17.41 -7.78 -3.71
CA GLY A 51 18.40 -6.94 -3.02
C GLY A 51 17.88 -6.44 -1.67
N LEU A 52 16.64 -5.93 -1.65
CA LEU A 52 15.96 -5.49 -0.43
C LEU A 52 15.81 -6.61 0.64
N LYS A 53 15.55 -7.85 0.21
CA LYS A 53 15.43 -9.02 1.11
C LYS A 53 16.75 -9.42 1.77
N ALA A 54 17.89 -9.21 1.11
CA ALA A 54 19.20 -9.53 1.68
C ALA A 54 19.51 -8.61 2.88
N ASP A 55 19.17 -7.33 2.75
CA ASP A 55 19.29 -6.34 3.83
C ASP A 55 18.27 -6.57 4.96
N PHE A 56 17.10 -7.12 4.63
CA PHE A 56 16.06 -7.51 5.61
C PHE A 56 16.58 -8.49 6.67
N HIS A 57 17.31 -9.52 6.24
CA HIS A 57 17.80 -10.56 7.16
C HIS A 57 18.86 -10.07 8.15
N LYS A 58 19.52 -8.93 7.88
CA LYS A 58 20.58 -8.38 8.72
C LYS A 58 20.06 -7.61 9.95
N TYR A 59 18.77 -7.23 9.99
CA TYR A 59 18.20 -6.29 10.96
C TYR A 59 17.15 -6.89 11.91
N GLN A 60 17.05 -8.21 12.03
CA GLN A 60 16.22 -8.81 13.08
C GLN A 60 16.90 -8.73 14.45
N ARG A 61 16.74 -7.59 15.16
CA ARG A 61 17.02 -7.51 16.60
C ARG A 61 15.70 -7.49 17.37
N LYS A 62 15.57 -8.41 18.34
CA LYS A 62 14.44 -8.51 19.26
C LYS A 62 14.20 -7.18 19.97
N SER A 63 13.00 -6.62 19.84
CA SER A 63 12.55 -5.49 20.66
C SER A 63 11.76 -6.02 21.85
N ALA A 64 12.31 -5.82 23.05
CA ALA A 64 11.63 -6.00 24.31
C ALA A 64 11.21 -4.63 24.84
N MET A 65 9.91 -4.32 24.82
CA MET A 65 9.28 -3.46 25.83
C MET A 65 7.75 -3.54 25.75
N ASN A 66 7.18 -4.33 26.64
CA ASN A 66 5.75 -4.40 26.95
C ASN A 66 5.52 -3.50 28.17
N LEU A 67 4.64 -2.48 28.03
CA LEU A 67 3.81 -1.82 29.07
C LEU A 67 3.23 -0.50 28.54
N TRP A 68 4.03 0.37 27.90
CA TRP A 68 3.60 1.65 27.31
C TRP A 68 2.71 1.51 26.04
N LYS A 69 2.67 0.32 25.46
CA LYS A 69 1.92 0.01 24.22
C LYS A 69 0.40 0.11 24.41
N SER A 70 -0.12 -0.17 25.62
CA SER A 70 -1.57 -0.21 25.84
C SER A 70 -2.20 1.20 25.94
N ILE A 71 -1.50 2.15 26.55
CA ILE A 71 -1.94 3.55 26.67
C ILE A 71 -1.83 4.25 25.32
N SER A 72 -0.71 4.06 24.61
CA SER A 72 -0.51 4.62 23.26
C SER A 72 -1.57 4.14 22.27
N ASN A 73 -1.94 2.86 22.28
CA ASN A 73 -3.00 2.33 21.42
C ASN A 73 -4.36 3.00 21.66
N LYS A 74 -4.72 3.32 22.92
CA LYS A 74 -5.99 4.00 23.23
C LYS A 74 -6.00 5.45 22.75
N ILE A 75 -4.91 6.17 22.97
CA ILE A 75 -4.75 7.55 22.49
C ILE A 75 -4.78 7.57 20.96
N GLU A 76 -4.09 6.64 20.32
CA GLU A 76 -4.08 6.47 18.86
C GLU A 76 -5.50 6.23 18.32
N GLN A 77 -6.30 5.38 18.96
CA GLN A 77 -7.68 5.12 18.55
C GLN A 77 -8.58 6.36 18.69
N MET A 78 -8.38 7.16 19.73
CA MET A 78 -9.11 8.42 19.94
C MET A 78 -8.72 9.46 18.88
N LEU A 79 -7.42 9.65 18.64
CA LEU A 79 -6.91 10.56 17.60
C LEU A 79 -7.38 10.14 16.21
N LYS A 80 -7.34 8.84 15.91
CA LYS A 80 -7.89 8.29 14.66
C LYS A 80 -9.38 8.61 14.53
N SER A 81 -10.16 8.51 15.60
CA SER A 81 -11.59 8.84 15.59
C SER A 81 -11.85 10.31 15.28
N PHE A 82 -11.07 11.22 15.89
CA PHE A 82 -11.15 12.65 15.61
C PHE A 82 -10.71 12.98 14.18
N GLN A 83 -9.59 12.41 13.74
CA GLN A 83 -9.09 12.55 12.38
C GLN A 83 -10.13 12.08 11.35
N LEU A 84 -10.75 10.92 11.58
CA LEU A 84 -11.81 10.39 10.72
C LEU A 84 -13.05 11.31 10.73
N LEU A 85 -13.41 11.91 11.86
CA LEU A 85 -14.52 12.87 11.92
C LEU A 85 -14.25 14.11 11.05
N LEU A 86 -13.03 14.64 11.09
CA LEU A 86 -12.63 15.77 10.24
C LEU A 86 -12.64 15.41 8.75
N ILE A 87 -12.11 14.24 8.39
CA ILE A 87 -12.08 13.77 6.99
C ILE A 87 -13.51 13.49 6.49
N ARG A 88 -14.37 12.90 7.31
CA ARG A 88 -15.78 12.61 6.97
C ARG A 88 -16.57 13.86 6.60
N LYS A 89 -16.21 15.03 7.13
CA LYS A 89 -16.87 16.30 6.79
C LYS A 89 -16.63 16.72 5.33
N HIS A 90 -15.53 16.28 4.73
CA HIS A 90 -15.15 16.59 3.34
C HIS A 90 -15.03 15.30 2.51
N LYS A 91 -15.97 14.37 2.72
CA LYS A 91 -15.89 13.03 2.14
C LYS A 91 -16.08 13.08 0.62
N THR A 92 -15.01 12.78 -0.10
CA THR A 92 -14.99 12.53 -1.54
C THR A 92 -15.06 11.00 -1.78
N THR A 93 -14.53 10.50 -2.90
CA THR A 93 -14.53 9.08 -3.32
C THR A 93 -13.49 8.20 -2.61
N GLU A 94 -12.89 8.71 -1.54
CA GLU A 94 -11.78 8.08 -0.80
C GLU A 94 -12.22 6.83 0.01
N ILE A 95 -11.40 5.77 -0.02
CA ILE A 95 -11.63 4.54 0.76
C ILE A 95 -10.71 4.55 1.97
N ILE A 96 -11.30 4.67 3.16
CA ILE A 96 -10.57 4.70 4.43
C ILE A 96 -10.75 3.36 5.14
N THR A 97 -9.67 2.60 5.27
CA THR A 97 -9.62 1.34 6.01
C THR A 97 -8.75 1.48 7.26
N ASP A 98 -8.79 0.49 8.15
CA ASP A 98 -8.02 0.56 9.39
C ASP A 98 -6.50 0.60 9.20
N SER A 99 -6.02 0.04 8.09
CA SER A 99 -4.59 -0.04 7.77
C SER A 99 -4.14 0.85 6.61
N GLN A 100 -5.07 1.31 5.77
CA GLN A 100 -4.76 2.00 4.50
C GLN A 100 -5.79 3.09 4.22
N LEU A 101 -5.30 4.19 3.67
CA LEU A 101 -6.09 5.29 3.16
C LEU A 101 -5.89 5.35 1.64
N TRP A 102 -6.97 5.23 0.89
CA TRP A 102 -6.95 5.26 -0.57
C TRP A 102 -7.55 6.59 -1.04
N PHE A 103 -6.67 7.48 -1.49
CA PHE A 103 -7.01 8.83 -1.92
C PHE A 103 -7.12 8.93 -3.45
N PHE A 104 -7.96 8.10 -4.06
CA PHE A 104 -8.19 8.15 -5.51
C PHE A 104 -9.48 8.93 -5.81
N PRO A 105 -9.40 10.15 -6.38
CA PRO A 105 -10.59 10.91 -6.73
C PRO A 105 -11.38 10.23 -7.86
N GLU A 106 -10.68 9.57 -8.80
CA GLU A 106 -11.27 8.82 -9.92
C GLU A 106 -10.72 7.39 -9.98
N ASP A 107 -11.53 6.47 -10.52
CA ASP A 107 -11.12 5.09 -10.77
C ASP A 107 -10.32 4.99 -12.07
N TYR A 108 -9.02 5.31 -12.00
CA TYR A 108 -8.12 5.29 -13.16
C TYR A 108 -7.95 3.91 -13.78
N GLU A 109 -8.23 2.83 -13.04
CA GLU A 109 -8.20 1.47 -13.57
C GLU A 109 -9.21 1.28 -14.70
N ARG A 110 -10.46 1.72 -14.47
CA ARG A 110 -11.52 1.69 -15.48
C ARG A 110 -11.17 2.54 -16.70
N LYS A 111 -10.58 3.71 -16.46
CA LYS A 111 -10.16 4.64 -17.53
C LYS A 111 -9.08 4.02 -18.43
N MET A 112 -8.07 3.40 -17.82
CA MET A 112 -6.98 2.73 -18.55
C MET A 112 -7.49 1.54 -19.37
N GLN A 113 -8.40 0.72 -18.81
CA GLN A 113 -9.00 -0.39 -19.54
C GLN A 113 -9.77 0.11 -20.78
N GLY A 114 -10.61 1.14 -20.63
CA GLY A 114 -11.34 1.74 -21.76
C GLY A 114 -10.41 2.22 -22.88
N LEU A 115 -9.32 2.92 -22.53
CA LEU A 115 -8.33 3.40 -23.50
C LEU A 115 -7.58 2.27 -24.21
N SER A 116 -7.27 1.19 -23.49
CA SER A 116 -6.61 0.03 -24.09
C SER A 116 -7.48 -0.67 -25.14
N GLN A 117 -8.80 -0.72 -24.92
CA GLN A 117 -9.73 -1.34 -25.86
C GLN A 117 -9.93 -0.48 -27.11
N ILE A 118 -9.98 0.85 -26.96
CA ILE A 118 -10.08 1.78 -28.10
C ILE A 118 -8.84 1.65 -29.00
N LYS A 119 -7.63 1.67 -28.42
CA LYS A 119 -6.39 1.49 -29.20
C LYS A 119 -6.31 0.15 -29.93
N ARG A 120 -6.87 -0.93 -29.36
CA ARG A 120 -6.94 -2.25 -29.99
C ARG A 120 -8.00 -2.35 -31.10
N ALA A 121 -9.03 -1.50 -31.06
CA ALA A 121 -10.05 -1.41 -32.10
C ALA A 121 -9.55 -0.62 -33.32
N ASP A 122 -8.79 0.45 -33.10
CA ASP A 122 -8.22 1.29 -34.18
C ASP A 122 -6.99 0.68 -34.88
N SER A 123 -6.43 -0.40 -34.33
CA SER A 123 -5.26 -1.12 -34.87
C SER A 123 -5.63 -2.39 -35.65
N ARG A 124 -6.92 -2.55 -35.99
CA ARG A 124 -7.46 -3.59 -36.89
C ARG A 124 -8.07 -2.94 -38.12
#